data_AF-A0A3N0YLR1-F1
#
_entry.id   AF-A0A3N0YLR1-F1
#
_cell.length_a   1.000
_cell.length_b   1.000
_cell.length_c   1.000
_cell.angle_alpha   90.00
_cell.angle_beta   90.00
_cell.angle_gamma   90.00
#
_symmetry.space_group_name_H-M   'P 1'
#
loop_
_entity.id
_entity.type
_entity.pdbx_description
1 polymer ?
#
loop_
_entity_poly.entity_id
_entity_poly.type
_entity_poly.pdbx_seq_one_letter_code
_entity_poly.pdbx_strand_id
1 'polypeptide(L)'
;MAQHDLAQMEKYKGIIIKVGRAKQMDPAVIAAIISRESRAGTGLIDGWGDHGNAFGLMQVDKRYHTPEGAWDSEQHVTQGTKILIDSIKEIKANFPQWTQEQCFKGGISAYNAGVNNVRTYEHMDVGTTGGDYSNDVVARAQWYKSKANIYGDIMKIDTTGASEKTAKQDKLTIKGVEASKKLAEHDLARMEKYKSIIIKVGKAKKIEPAVIAAIISRESRAGAALKDGWGDRGNGFGLMQVDKRYHTLVGAWDSEQHITQGTEILIGSIKEIKAKFPKWTQEQCFKGGISAYNAGVKNVRTYEHMDVGTTGDDYANDVVARAQWYKSKGY
;
A
#
# COMPACT_ATOMS: atom_id res chain seq x y z
N MET A 1 -7.97 -19.16 1.41
CA MET A 1 -8.98 -18.80 2.43
C MET A 1 -9.43 -17.34 2.33
N ALA A 2 -8.53 -16.35 2.46
CA ALA A 2 -8.91 -14.93 2.30
C ALA A 2 -9.63 -14.58 0.96
N GLN A 3 -9.35 -15.30 -0.12
CA GLN A 3 -10.08 -15.16 -1.38
C GLN A 3 -11.58 -15.44 -1.27
N HIS A 4 -11.98 -16.45 -0.50
CA HIS A 4 -13.39 -16.78 -0.30
C HIS A 4 -14.11 -15.75 0.56
N ASP A 5 -13.38 -15.11 1.47
CA ASP A 5 -13.93 -14.15 2.42
C ASP A 5 -14.10 -12.75 1.79
N LEU A 6 -13.45 -12.47 0.65
CA LEU A 6 -13.36 -11.12 0.07
C LEU A 6 -14.70 -10.47 -0.22
N ALA A 7 -15.66 -11.22 -0.79
CA ALA A 7 -16.97 -10.69 -1.13
C ALA A 7 -17.73 -10.22 0.13
N GLN A 8 -17.60 -10.99 1.21
CA GLN A 8 -18.19 -10.64 2.50
C GLN A 8 -17.42 -9.49 3.18
N MET A 9 -16.09 -9.50 3.07
CA MET A 9 -15.22 -8.48 3.66
C MET A 9 -15.52 -7.06 3.13
N GLU A 10 -16.00 -6.93 1.90
CA GLU A 10 -16.34 -5.62 1.31
C GLU A 10 -17.43 -4.88 2.12
N LYS A 11 -18.32 -5.61 2.83
CA LYS A 11 -19.33 -5.03 3.73
C LYS A 11 -18.71 -4.22 4.88
N TYR A 12 -17.56 -4.66 5.38
CA TYR A 12 -16.90 -4.07 6.55
C TYR A 12 -15.73 -3.15 6.19
N LYS A 13 -15.41 -3.02 4.90
CA LYS A 13 -14.27 -2.23 4.42
C LYS A 13 -14.26 -0.79 4.92
N GLY A 14 -15.43 -0.15 4.97
CA GLY A 14 -15.57 1.20 5.51
C GLY A 14 -15.12 1.30 6.97
N ILE A 15 -15.63 0.39 7.82
CA ILE A 15 -15.30 0.30 9.24
C ILE A 15 -13.81 -0.03 9.42
N ILE A 16 -13.31 -1.05 8.72
CA ILE A 16 -11.91 -1.50 8.81
C ILE A 16 -10.93 -0.37 8.44
N ILE A 17 -11.20 0.38 7.37
CA ILE A 17 -10.37 1.53 6.98
C ILE A 17 -10.43 2.64 8.02
N LYS A 18 -11.62 2.91 8.57
CA LYS A 18 -11.81 3.96 9.57
C LYS A 18 -11.08 3.63 10.86
N VAL A 19 -11.25 2.42 11.39
CA VAL A 19 -10.56 1.95 12.61
C VAL A 19 -9.05 1.89 12.39
N GLY A 20 -8.58 1.30 11.29
CA GLY A 20 -7.15 1.22 10.99
C GLY A 20 -6.48 2.59 10.96
N ARG A 21 -7.11 3.60 10.34
CA ARG A 21 -6.62 4.98 10.38
C ARG A 21 -6.59 5.56 11.79
N ALA A 22 -7.69 5.42 12.54
CA ALA A 22 -7.79 5.98 13.89
C ALA A 22 -6.80 5.34 14.88
N LYS A 23 -6.42 4.08 14.66
CA LYS A 23 -5.51 3.31 15.51
C LYS A 23 -4.09 3.18 14.95
N GLN A 24 -3.81 3.79 13.80
CA GLN A 24 -2.52 3.66 13.11
C GLN A 24 -2.13 2.19 12.85
N MET A 25 -3.12 1.34 12.59
CA MET A 25 -2.96 -0.07 12.22
C MET A 25 -3.27 -0.24 10.74
N ASP A 26 -2.44 -0.98 10.00
CA ASP A 26 -2.70 -1.26 8.57
C ASP A 26 -4.07 -1.95 8.44
N PRO A 27 -5.04 -1.36 7.72
CA PRO A 27 -6.37 -1.96 7.54
C PRO A 27 -6.31 -3.39 6.99
N ALA A 28 -5.27 -3.75 6.24
CA ALA A 28 -5.08 -5.11 5.73
C ALA A 28 -4.83 -6.13 6.85
N VAL A 29 -4.21 -5.73 7.97
CA VAL A 29 -3.99 -6.60 9.14
C VAL A 29 -5.29 -6.84 9.89
N ILE A 30 -6.11 -5.79 10.07
CA ILE A 30 -7.45 -5.92 10.67
C ILE A 30 -8.31 -6.85 9.81
N ALA A 31 -8.33 -6.66 8.48
CA ALA A 31 -9.05 -7.55 7.56
C ALA A 31 -8.51 -8.99 7.61
N ALA A 32 -7.20 -9.18 7.75
CA ALA A 32 -6.58 -10.49 7.88
C ALA A 32 -7.01 -11.22 9.14
N ILE A 33 -7.05 -10.54 10.29
CA ILE A 33 -7.54 -11.09 11.55
C ILE A 33 -9.02 -11.43 11.42
N ILE A 34 -9.88 -10.52 10.96
CA ILE A 34 -11.31 -10.79 10.76
C ILE A 34 -11.54 -12.01 9.84
N SER A 35 -10.72 -12.13 8.78
CA SER A 35 -10.75 -13.25 7.85
C SER A 35 -10.29 -14.57 8.48
N ARG A 36 -9.31 -14.54 9.39
CA ARG A 36 -8.85 -15.72 10.12
C ARG A 36 -9.83 -16.13 11.23
N GLU A 37 -10.33 -15.15 11.97
CA GLU A 37 -11.16 -15.33 13.16
C GLU A 37 -12.59 -15.76 12.84
N SER A 38 -13.26 -15.05 11.93
CA SER A 38 -14.71 -15.20 11.75
C SER A 38 -15.14 -15.49 10.33
N ARG A 39 -14.18 -15.60 9.39
CA ARG A 39 -14.47 -15.66 7.94
C ARG A 39 -15.33 -14.47 7.50
N ALA A 40 -14.97 -13.28 7.97
CA ALA A 40 -15.77 -12.07 7.81
C ALA A 40 -17.22 -12.24 8.32
N GLY A 41 -17.37 -12.90 9.47
CA GLY A 41 -18.64 -13.15 10.13
C GLY A 41 -19.42 -14.37 9.64
N THR A 42 -19.02 -15.03 8.54
CA THR A 42 -19.77 -16.20 8.04
C THR A 42 -19.63 -17.44 8.92
N GLY A 43 -18.61 -17.49 9.77
CA GLY A 43 -18.43 -18.54 10.77
C GLY A 43 -19.14 -18.31 12.11
N LEU A 44 -19.91 -17.24 12.25
CA LEU A 44 -20.53 -16.84 13.52
C LEU A 44 -22.01 -17.26 13.60
N ILE A 45 -22.47 -17.55 14.82
CA ILE A 45 -23.87 -17.76 15.16
C ILE A 45 -24.26 -16.63 16.13
N ASP A 46 -25.15 -15.73 15.69
CA ASP A 46 -25.57 -14.53 16.45
C ASP A 46 -24.40 -13.70 17.00
N GLY A 47 -23.33 -13.61 16.20
CA GLY A 47 -22.11 -12.89 16.56
C GLY A 47 -21.13 -13.66 17.43
N TRP A 48 -21.42 -14.91 17.78
CA TRP A 48 -20.56 -15.75 18.61
C TRP A 48 -19.85 -16.86 17.83
N GLY A 49 -18.61 -17.14 18.23
CA GLY A 49 -17.82 -18.30 17.84
C GLY A 49 -17.13 -18.94 19.06
N ASP A 50 -16.21 -19.87 18.83
CA ASP A 50 -15.55 -20.68 19.88
C ASP A 50 -16.53 -21.22 20.95
N HIS A 51 -17.56 -21.96 20.53
CA HIS A 51 -18.58 -22.51 21.43
C HIS A 51 -19.25 -21.45 22.34
N GLY A 52 -19.36 -20.20 21.84
CA GLY A 52 -19.95 -19.09 22.58
C GLY A 52 -18.95 -18.32 23.45
N ASN A 53 -17.64 -18.56 23.34
CA ASN A 53 -16.63 -17.86 24.13
C ASN A 53 -16.01 -16.66 23.42
N ALA A 54 -16.06 -16.59 22.09
CA ALA A 54 -15.47 -15.49 21.33
C ALA A 54 -16.55 -14.69 20.60
N PHE A 55 -16.49 -13.36 20.71
CA PHE A 55 -17.51 -12.47 20.19
C PHE A 55 -17.02 -11.63 19.01
N GLY A 56 -17.89 -11.48 18.01
CA GLY A 56 -17.78 -10.54 16.90
C GLY A 56 -16.73 -10.83 15.86
N LEU A 57 -16.60 -9.92 14.89
CA LEU A 57 -15.76 -10.07 13.71
C LEU A 57 -14.30 -10.40 14.04
N MET A 58 -13.78 -9.88 15.16
CA MET A 58 -12.42 -10.10 15.61
C MET A 58 -12.32 -11.12 16.75
N GLN A 59 -13.41 -11.80 17.10
CA GLN A 59 -13.45 -12.91 18.07
C GLN A 59 -12.81 -12.56 19.43
N VAL A 60 -13.25 -11.45 20.03
CA VAL A 60 -12.83 -11.05 21.36
C VAL A 60 -13.32 -12.07 22.39
N ASP A 61 -12.39 -12.73 23.08
CA ASP A 61 -12.69 -13.78 24.05
C ASP A 61 -13.28 -13.21 25.34
N LYS A 62 -14.50 -13.63 25.67
CA LYS A 62 -15.26 -13.16 26.85
C LYS A 62 -14.69 -13.61 28.19
N ARG A 63 -13.80 -14.61 28.19
CA ARG A 63 -13.13 -15.11 29.40
C ARG A 63 -12.04 -14.14 29.87
N TYR A 64 -11.49 -13.34 28.96
CA TYR A 64 -10.38 -12.43 29.22
C TYR A 64 -10.77 -10.95 29.04
N HIS A 65 -11.82 -10.69 28.28
CA HIS A 65 -12.28 -9.34 27.95
C HIS A 65 -13.80 -9.22 28.10
N THR A 66 -14.31 -7.98 28.20
CA THR A 66 -15.75 -7.69 28.13
C THR A 66 -16.08 -7.20 26.73
N PRO A 67 -16.73 -7.99 25.85
CA PRO A 67 -16.97 -7.57 24.47
C PRO A 67 -17.86 -6.33 24.39
N GLU A 68 -17.53 -5.41 23.49
CA GLU A 68 -18.20 -4.12 23.33
C GLU A 68 -18.88 -3.98 21.95
N GLY A 69 -20.05 -3.32 21.93
CA GLY A 69 -20.80 -3.00 20.72
C GLY A 69 -21.51 -4.21 20.09
N ALA A 70 -22.13 -3.99 18.92
CA ALA A 70 -22.64 -5.08 18.10
C ALA A 70 -21.47 -5.85 17.45
N TRP A 71 -21.68 -7.14 17.18
CA TRP A 71 -20.66 -8.09 16.74
C TRP A 71 -19.90 -7.67 15.46
N ASP A 72 -20.52 -6.85 14.62
CA ASP A 72 -19.99 -6.29 13.36
C ASP A 72 -19.73 -4.78 13.39
N SER A 73 -19.88 -4.15 14.56
CA SER A 73 -19.81 -2.69 14.72
C SER A 73 -18.39 -2.13 14.70
N GLU A 74 -18.28 -0.83 14.41
CA GLU A 74 -17.03 -0.08 14.57
C GLU A 74 -16.47 -0.12 15.99
N GLN A 75 -17.35 -0.10 17.01
CA GLN A 75 -16.93 -0.21 18.41
C GLN A 75 -16.23 -1.56 18.66
N HIS A 76 -16.81 -2.66 18.18
CA HIS A 76 -16.24 -3.99 18.31
C HIS A 76 -14.89 -4.11 17.59
N VAL A 77 -14.82 -3.70 16.31
CA VAL A 77 -13.56 -3.73 15.53
C VAL A 77 -12.50 -2.83 16.18
N THR A 78 -12.90 -1.70 16.77
CA THR A 78 -11.99 -0.83 17.54
C THR A 78 -11.45 -1.52 18.79
N GLN A 79 -12.29 -2.27 19.51
CA GLN A 79 -11.87 -3.03 20.69
C GLN A 79 -10.85 -4.11 20.32
N GLY A 80 -11.16 -4.97 19.34
CA GLY A 80 -10.23 -6.01 18.87
C GLY A 80 -8.91 -5.42 18.39
N THR A 81 -8.95 -4.29 17.68
CA THR A 81 -7.72 -3.60 17.25
C THR A 81 -6.89 -3.07 18.43
N LYS A 82 -7.52 -2.59 19.52
CA LYS A 82 -6.80 -2.17 20.73
C LYS A 82 -6.11 -3.36 21.41
N ILE A 83 -6.81 -4.49 21.56
CA ILE A 83 -6.25 -5.72 22.14
C ILE A 83 -5.00 -6.13 21.37
N LEU A 84 -5.05 -6.18 20.03
CA LEU A 84 -3.88 -6.45 19.20
C LEU A 84 -2.73 -5.48 19.45
N ILE A 85 -3.01 -4.17 19.52
CA ILE A 85 -1.99 -3.15 19.77
C ILE A 85 -1.33 -3.36 21.13
N ASP A 86 -2.11 -3.70 22.15
CA ASP A 86 -1.59 -3.94 23.50
C ASP A 86 -0.77 -5.23 23.55
N SER A 87 -1.18 -6.30 22.86
CA SER A 87 -0.37 -7.50 22.66
C SER A 87 0.98 -7.19 21.99
N ILE A 88 0.99 -6.36 20.93
CA ILE A 88 2.24 -5.96 20.25
C ILE A 88 3.17 -5.18 21.21
N LYS A 89 2.63 -4.28 22.03
CA LYS A 89 3.42 -3.53 23.02
C LYS A 89 4.03 -4.44 24.07
N GLU A 90 3.26 -5.39 24.58
CA GLU A 90 3.72 -6.32 25.60
C GLU A 90 4.79 -7.28 25.05
N ILE A 91 4.63 -7.79 23.82
CA ILE A 91 5.68 -8.55 23.15
C ILE A 91 6.95 -7.72 22.98
N LYS A 92 6.84 -6.44 22.60
CA LYS A 92 8.02 -5.56 22.50
C LYS A 92 8.71 -5.35 23.85
N ALA A 93 7.96 -5.33 24.95
CA ALA A 93 8.52 -5.23 26.30
C ALA A 93 9.21 -6.53 26.72
N ASN A 94 8.63 -7.69 26.38
CA ASN A 94 9.17 -9.02 26.71
C ASN A 94 10.40 -9.38 25.86
N PHE A 95 10.48 -8.86 24.63
CA PHE A 95 11.54 -9.14 23.67
C PHE A 95 12.16 -7.86 23.09
N PRO A 96 12.84 -7.02 23.91
CA PRO A 96 13.37 -5.73 23.46
C PRO A 96 14.44 -5.85 22.37
N GLN A 97 15.06 -7.02 22.23
CA GLN A 97 16.04 -7.35 21.18
C GLN A 97 15.42 -7.69 19.82
N TRP A 98 14.11 -7.94 19.75
CA TRP A 98 13.44 -8.26 18.50
C TRP A 98 13.29 -7.03 17.62
N THR A 99 13.34 -7.24 16.29
CA THR A 99 13.02 -6.17 15.35
C THR A 99 11.55 -5.76 15.48
N GLN A 100 11.21 -4.61 14.91
CA GLN A 100 9.82 -4.17 14.86
C GLN A 100 8.92 -5.18 14.14
N GLU A 101 9.38 -5.80 13.06
CA GLU A 101 8.61 -6.84 12.34
C GLU A 101 8.42 -8.09 13.19
N GLN A 102 9.45 -8.51 13.92
CA GLN A 102 9.38 -9.66 14.82
C GLN A 102 8.40 -9.42 15.96
N CYS A 103 8.46 -8.23 16.59
CA CYS A 103 7.50 -7.84 17.63
C CYS A 103 6.06 -7.78 17.10
N PHE A 104 5.89 -7.25 15.89
CA PHE A 104 4.57 -7.17 15.26
C PHE A 104 3.98 -8.56 15.02
N LYS A 105 4.78 -9.48 14.46
CA LYS A 105 4.38 -10.86 14.24
C LYS A 105 4.09 -11.60 15.55
N GLY A 106 4.94 -11.41 16.57
CA GLY A 106 4.71 -11.95 17.91
C GLY A 106 3.43 -11.42 18.54
N GLY A 107 3.11 -10.13 18.37
CA GLY A 107 1.86 -9.54 18.83
C GLY A 107 0.61 -10.14 18.15
N ILE A 108 0.71 -10.50 16.87
CA ILE A 108 -0.36 -11.23 16.17
C ILE A 108 -0.52 -12.65 16.74
N SER A 109 0.57 -13.36 17.04
CA SER A 109 0.47 -14.66 17.73
C SER A 109 -0.16 -14.51 19.12
N ALA A 110 0.31 -13.53 19.89
CA ALA A 110 -0.18 -13.22 21.22
C ALA A 110 -1.66 -12.80 21.24
N TYR A 111 -2.18 -12.21 20.15
CA TYR A 111 -3.61 -11.92 20.03
C TYR A 111 -4.46 -13.20 20.12
N ASN A 112 -3.97 -14.32 19.56
CA ASN A 112 -4.68 -15.60 19.56
C ASN A 112 -4.40 -16.44 20.82
N ALA A 113 -3.13 -16.55 21.21
CA ALA A 113 -2.73 -17.47 22.28
C ALA A 113 -2.38 -16.77 23.61
N GLY A 114 -2.36 -15.43 23.65
CA GLY A 114 -1.85 -14.68 24.78
C GLY A 114 -0.31 -14.54 24.77
N VAL A 115 0.15 -13.43 25.33
CA VAL A 115 1.56 -13.00 25.37
C VAL A 115 2.52 -14.01 26.01
N ASN A 116 2.06 -14.73 27.04
CA ASN A 116 2.86 -15.73 27.76
C ASN A 116 3.20 -16.97 26.91
N ASN A 117 2.48 -17.19 25.81
CA ASN A 117 2.73 -18.30 24.90
C ASN A 117 3.77 -17.95 23.81
N VAL A 118 4.11 -16.67 23.63
CA VAL A 118 5.18 -16.26 22.72
C VAL A 118 6.52 -16.38 23.47
N ARG A 119 7.37 -17.33 23.07
CA ARG A 119 8.64 -17.63 23.76
C ARG A 119 9.89 -17.30 22.95
N THR A 120 9.91 -17.69 21.68
CA THR A 120 11.00 -17.44 20.74
C THR A 120 10.43 -17.05 19.39
N TYR A 121 11.26 -16.48 18.51
CA TYR A 121 10.79 -16.02 17.20
C TYR A 121 10.36 -17.21 16.33
N GLU A 122 11.13 -18.30 16.38
CA GLU A 122 10.92 -19.51 15.58
C GLU A 122 9.69 -20.30 16.04
N HIS A 123 9.34 -20.18 17.33
CA HIS A 123 8.27 -20.98 17.95
C HIS A 123 7.12 -20.11 18.48
N MET A 124 6.97 -18.88 17.99
CA MET A 124 5.94 -17.96 18.49
C MET A 124 4.51 -18.46 18.26
N ASP A 125 4.27 -19.27 17.22
CA ASP A 125 2.94 -19.80 16.92
C ASP A 125 2.65 -21.15 17.62
N VAL A 126 3.60 -21.70 18.39
CA VAL A 126 3.36 -22.95 19.13
C VAL A 126 2.23 -22.73 20.15
N GLY A 127 1.14 -23.48 20.00
CA GLY A 127 -0.06 -23.35 20.84
C GLY A 127 -1.12 -22.39 20.30
N THR A 128 -0.85 -21.66 19.22
CA THR A 128 -1.90 -20.93 18.49
C THR A 128 -2.82 -21.88 17.74
N THR A 129 -4.02 -21.43 17.39
CA THR A 129 -4.96 -22.20 16.57
C THR A 129 -4.33 -22.57 15.22
N GLY A 130 -4.04 -23.86 15.05
CA GLY A 130 -3.39 -24.40 13.85
C GLY A 130 -1.87 -24.37 13.86
N GLY A 131 -1.24 -23.78 14.89
CA GLY A 131 0.22 -23.68 14.99
C GLY A 131 0.87 -22.73 13.97
N ASP A 132 0.06 -21.91 13.29
CA ASP A 132 0.48 -21.05 12.18
C ASP A 132 -0.19 -19.66 12.19
N TYR A 133 -0.80 -19.26 13.31
CA TYR A 133 -1.72 -18.13 13.34
C TYR A 133 -1.11 -16.83 12.83
N SER A 134 0.06 -16.42 13.35
CA SER A 134 0.70 -15.19 12.90
C SER A 134 1.19 -15.28 11.45
N ASN A 135 1.66 -16.46 11.02
CA ASN A 135 2.05 -16.70 9.64
C ASN A 135 0.86 -16.56 8.67
N ASP A 136 -0.29 -17.18 8.96
CA ASP A 136 -1.48 -17.09 8.12
C ASP A 136 -2.05 -15.67 8.11
N VAL A 137 -2.11 -14.99 9.26
CA VAL A 137 -2.57 -13.59 9.31
C VAL A 137 -1.66 -12.67 8.50
N VAL A 138 -0.33 -12.81 8.58
CA VAL A 138 0.60 -12.03 7.76
C VAL A 138 0.40 -12.31 6.27
N ALA A 139 0.25 -13.58 5.88
CA ALA A 139 -0.02 -13.96 4.49
C ALA A 139 -1.34 -13.37 3.98
N ARG A 140 -2.40 -13.39 4.80
CA ARG A 140 -3.68 -12.76 4.48
C ARG A 140 -3.58 -11.26 4.38
N ALA A 141 -2.83 -10.60 5.26
CA ALA A 141 -2.66 -9.15 5.24
C ALA A 141 -1.95 -8.73 3.94
N GLN A 142 -0.89 -9.44 3.56
CA GLN A 142 -0.22 -9.25 2.27
C GLN A 142 -1.19 -9.46 1.10
N TRP A 143 -2.03 -10.50 1.16
CA TRP A 143 -3.04 -10.75 0.14
C TRP A 143 -4.07 -9.62 0.04
N TYR A 144 -4.67 -9.18 1.14
CA TYR A 144 -5.61 -8.05 1.15
C TYR A 144 -4.96 -6.76 0.63
N LYS A 145 -3.69 -6.53 0.98
CA LYS A 145 -2.91 -5.41 0.48
C LYS A 145 -2.69 -5.50 -1.03
N SER A 146 -2.36 -6.69 -1.55
CA SER A 146 -2.27 -6.93 -3.00
C SER A 146 -3.60 -6.79 -3.74
N LYS A 147 -4.74 -7.00 -3.07
CA LYS A 147 -6.06 -6.74 -3.67
C LYS A 147 -6.45 -5.26 -3.66
N ALA A 148 -5.79 -4.45 -2.84
CA ALA A 148 -5.95 -3.00 -2.90
C ALA A 148 -5.33 -2.41 -4.18
N ASN A 149 -4.32 -3.07 -4.77
CA ASN A 149 -3.76 -2.71 -6.07
C ASN A 149 -3.89 -3.83 -7.11
N ILE A 150 -4.86 -3.69 -8.00
CA ILE A 150 -5.15 -4.72 -9.01
C ILE A 150 -4.21 -4.68 -10.21
N TYR A 151 -3.21 -3.79 -10.22
CA TYR A 151 -2.27 -3.60 -11.32
C TYR A 151 -0.90 -4.24 -11.07
N GLY A 152 -0.56 -4.58 -9.82
CA GLY A 152 0.66 -5.29 -9.44
C GLY A 152 1.21 -4.78 -8.09
N ASP A 153 2.12 -5.52 -7.46
CA ASP A 153 2.77 -5.09 -6.22
C ASP A 153 4.08 -4.36 -6.50
N ILE A 154 4.17 -3.07 -6.18
CA ILE A 154 5.36 -2.24 -6.46
C ILE A 154 6.63 -2.77 -5.79
N MET A 155 6.48 -3.51 -4.69
CA MET A 155 7.62 -4.07 -3.93
C MET A 155 8.24 -5.28 -4.64
N LYS A 156 7.55 -5.87 -5.61
CA LYS A 156 8.03 -7.01 -6.40
C LYS A 156 8.64 -6.60 -7.74
N ILE A 157 8.57 -5.30 -8.08
CA ILE A 157 9.10 -4.78 -9.34
C ILE A 157 10.59 -4.48 -9.17
N ASP A 158 11.43 -5.06 -10.03
CA ASP A 158 12.85 -4.72 -10.08
C ASP A 158 13.07 -3.27 -10.51
N THR A 159 14.16 -2.66 -10.05
CA THR A 159 14.52 -1.31 -10.46
C THR A 159 16.02 -1.05 -10.32
N THR A 160 16.58 -0.34 -11.30
CA THR A 160 17.93 0.22 -11.22
C THR A 160 17.96 1.62 -10.59
N GLY A 161 16.81 2.25 -10.38
CA GLY A 161 16.64 3.61 -9.85
C GLY A 161 17.08 4.71 -10.81
N ALA A 162 17.40 5.88 -10.26
CA ALA A 162 17.72 7.08 -11.04
C ALA A 162 19.05 6.96 -11.80
N SER A 163 19.06 7.39 -13.05
CA SER A 163 20.28 7.63 -13.81
C SER A 163 21.07 8.79 -13.21
N GLU A 164 22.32 8.92 -13.65
CA GLU A 164 23.17 10.06 -13.28
C GLU A 164 22.55 11.41 -13.72
N LYS A 165 21.87 11.43 -14.87
CA LYS A 165 21.20 12.63 -15.39
C LYS A 165 20.08 13.10 -14.46
N THR A 166 19.28 12.17 -13.94
CA THR A 166 18.21 12.47 -12.98
C THR A 166 18.79 12.85 -11.62
N ALA A 167 19.78 12.10 -11.11
CA ALA A 167 20.42 12.39 -9.82
C ALA A 167 21.06 13.79 -9.75
N LYS A 168 21.68 14.23 -10.86
CA LYS A 168 22.30 15.56 -10.98
C LYS A 168 21.32 16.73 -10.85
N GLN A 169 20.01 16.52 -11.02
CA GLN A 169 19.00 17.56 -10.82
C GLN A 169 19.01 18.10 -9.39
N ASP A 170 19.32 17.25 -8.41
CA ASP A 170 19.48 17.62 -6.99
C ASP A 170 20.95 17.66 -6.57
N LYS A 171 21.87 17.75 -7.53
CA LYS A 171 23.34 17.77 -7.29
C LYS A 171 23.84 16.55 -6.51
N LEU A 172 23.14 15.41 -6.62
CA LEU A 172 23.56 14.18 -5.98
C LEU A 172 24.77 13.58 -6.72
N THR A 173 25.74 13.08 -5.98
CA THR A 173 26.91 12.34 -6.50
C THR A 173 26.66 10.84 -6.61
N ILE A 174 25.61 10.36 -5.93
CA ILE A 174 25.13 8.98 -5.98
C ILE A 174 24.13 8.79 -7.14
N LYS A 175 24.01 7.57 -7.65
CA LYS A 175 23.03 7.17 -8.66
C LYS A 175 22.27 5.91 -8.23
N GLY A 176 21.32 5.50 -9.05
CA GLY A 176 20.51 4.31 -8.88
C GLY A 176 19.47 4.44 -7.78
N VAL A 177 19.10 3.31 -7.16
CA VAL A 177 18.01 3.23 -6.17
C VAL A 177 18.22 4.19 -5.00
N GLU A 178 19.46 4.38 -4.54
CA GLU A 178 19.74 5.27 -3.42
C GLU A 178 19.50 6.75 -3.78
N ALA A 179 19.86 7.16 -4.99
CA ALA A 179 19.55 8.50 -5.48
C ALA A 179 18.04 8.72 -5.57
N SER A 180 17.27 7.76 -6.10
CA SER A 180 15.79 7.84 -6.13
C SER A 180 15.19 8.02 -4.73
N LYS A 181 15.68 7.26 -3.74
CA LYS A 181 15.24 7.39 -2.34
C LYS A 181 15.52 8.79 -1.80
N LYS A 182 16.70 9.35 -2.07
CA LYS A 182 17.05 10.73 -1.66
C LYS A 182 16.20 11.79 -2.34
N LEU A 183 15.92 11.64 -3.63
CA LEU A 183 15.02 12.54 -4.37
C LEU A 183 13.60 12.51 -3.79
N ALA A 184 13.06 11.32 -3.49
CA ALA A 184 11.76 11.17 -2.84
C ALA A 184 11.74 11.75 -1.41
N GLU A 185 12.85 11.58 -0.66
CA GLU A 185 13.04 12.16 0.67
C GLU A 185 13.00 13.68 0.65
N HIS A 186 13.69 14.33 -0.29
CA HIS A 186 13.67 15.78 -0.45
C HIS A 186 12.28 16.33 -0.78
N ASP A 187 11.44 15.53 -1.42
CA ASP A 187 10.08 15.90 -1.80
C ASP A 187 9.05 15.60 -0.71
N LEU A 188 9.38 14.80 0.31
CA LEU A 188 8.41 14.29 1.30
C LEU A 188 7.66 15.41 2.01
N ALA A 189 8.36 16.44 2.50
CA ALA A 189 7.72 17.53 3.25
C ALA A 189 6.64 18.26 2.41
N ARG A 190 6.88 18.44 1.10
CA ARG A 190 5.88 19.00 0.18
C ARG A 190 4.78 18.00 -0.15
N MET A 191 5.15 16.72 -0.30
CA MET A 191 4.20 15.63 -0.61
C MET A 191 3.14 15.45 0.48
N GLU A 192 3.48 15.67 1.75
CA GLU A 192 2.53 15.51 2.88
C GLU A 192 1.28 16.40 2.74
N LYS A 193 1.37 17.56 2.06
CA LYS A 193 0.21 18.42 1.74
C LYS A 193 -0.87 17.66 0.95
N TYR A 194 -0.46 16.72 0.09
CA TYR A 194 -1.34 16.02 -0.85
C TYR A 194 -1.67 14.58 -0.44
N LYS A 195 -1.09 14.09 0.66
CA LYS A 195 -1.17 12.67 1.08
C LYS A 195 -2.61 12.17 1.21
N SER A 196 -3.50 12.95 1.81
CA SER A 196 -4.90 12.57 1.98
C SER A 196 -5.61 12.35 0.64
N ILE A 197 -5.39 13.25 -0.32
CA ILE A 197 -5.95 13.19 -1.67
C ILE A 197 -5.33 12.03 -2.45
N ILE A 198 -4.01 11.87 -2.40
CA ILE A 198 -3.29 10.76 -3.04
C ILE A 198 -3.83 9.41 -2.55
N ILE A 199 -3.98 9.22 -1.23
CA ILE A 199 -4.54 8.00 -0.64
C ILE A 199 -5.99 7.80 -1.08
N LYS A 200 -6.80 8.87 -1.16
CA LYS A 200 -8.19 8.79 -1.60
C LYS A 200 -8.28 8.33 -3.06
N VAL A 201 -7.52 8.95 -3.96
CA VAL A 201 -7.49 8.60 -5.39
C VAL A 201 -6.94 7.19 -5.59
N GLY A 202 -5.82 6.84 -4.96
CA GLY A 202 -5.23 5.51 -5.05
C GLY A 202 -6.21 4.41 -4.68
N LYS A 203 -6.94 4.59 -3.57
CA LYS A 203 -8.02 3.66 -3.17
C LYS A 203 -9.16 3.58 -4.18
N ALA A 204 -9.65 4.73 -4.66
CA ALA A 204 -10.74 4.77 -5.62
C ALA A 204 -10.38 4.09 -6.95
N LYS A 205 -9.12 4.25 -7.38
CA LYS A 205 -8.59 3.71 -8.64
C LYS A 205 -7.92 2.35 -8.49
N LYS A 206 -7.89 1.78 -7.28
CA LYS A 206 -7.24 0.49 -6.96
C LYS A 206 -5.78 0.44 -7.44
N ILE A 207 -5.05 1.52 -7.17
CA ILE A 207 -3.61 1.65 -7.41
C ILE A 207 -2.93 2.09 -6.11
N GLU A 208 -1.70 1.62 -5.87
CA GLU A 208 -0.97 2.01 -4.67
C GLU A 208 -0.74 3.53 -4.62
N PRO A 209 -1.14 4.23 -3.54
CA PRO A 209 -0.93 5.67 -3.45
C PRO A 209 0.56 6.06 -3.47
N ALA A 210 1.44 5.16 -3.03
CA ALA A 210 2.89 5.32 -3.16
C ALA A 210 3.35 5.50 -4.63
N VAL A 211 2.68 4.88 -5.61
CA VAL A 211 3.00 5.05 -7.03
C VAL A 211 2.57 6.42 -7.53
N ILE A 212 1.39 6.89 -7.11
CA ILE A 212 0.92 8.24 -7.41
C ILE A 212 1.88 9.28 -6.83
N ALA A 213 2.29 9.13 -5.56
CA ALA A 213 3.26 10.01 -4.91
C ALA A 213 4.61 10.00 -5.65
N ALA A 214 5.09 8.85 -6.07
CA ALA A 214 6.34 8.73 -6.82
C ALA A 214 6.30 9.44 -8.18
N ILE A 215 5.18 9.32 -8.91
CA ILE A 215 4.98 10.05 -10.17
C ILE A 215 4.93 11.55 -9.91
N ILE A 216 4.20 12.02 -8.90
CA ILE A 216 4.17 13.44 -8.52
C ILE A 216 5.57 13.96 -8.16
N SER A 217 6.35 13.18 -7.41
CA SER A 217 7.73 13.51 -7.08
C SER A 217 8.60 13.60 -8.34
N ARG A 218 8.45 12.66 -9.27
CA ARG A 218 9.21 12.65 -10.52
C ARG A 218 8.84 13.80 -11.47
N GLU A 219 7.54 14.07 -11.61
CA GLU A 219 6.99 15.00 -12.59
C GLU A 219 7.11 16.47 -12.16
N SER A 220 6.88 16.76 -10.88
CA SER A 220 6.73 18.15 -10.43
C SER A 220 7.49 18.49 -9.16
N ARG A 221 8.23 17.55 -8.57
CA ARG A 221 8.85 17.71 -7.25
C ARG A 221 7.82 18.13 -6.19
N ALA A 222 6.65 17.50 -6.24
CA ALA A 222 5.45 17.85 -5.47
C ALA A 222 5.02 19.33 -5.65
N GLY A 223 5.06 19.80 -6.90
CA GLY A 223 4.70 21.17 -7.29
C GLY A 223 5.84 22.18 -7.29
N ALA A 224 6.99 21.89 -6.68
CA ALA A 224 8.10 22.85 -6.59
C ALA A 224 8.75 23.19 -7.94
N ALA A 225 8.62 22.32 -8.94
CA ALA A 225 9.12 22.58 -10.29
C ALA A 225 8.11 23.32 -11.19
N LEU A 226 6.91 23.66 -10.68
CA LEU A 226 5.83 24.24 -11.47
C LEU A 226 5.75 25.76 -11.30
N LYS A 227 5.29 26.43 -12.36
CA LYS A 227 4.88 27.84 -12.34
C LYS A 227 3.39 27.92 -12.66
N ASP A 228 2.58 28.37 -11.70
CA ASP A 228 1.11 28.45 -11.82
C ASP A 228 0.47 27.13 -12.29
N GLY A 229 1.02 26.01 -11.83
CA GLY A 229 0.59 24.66 -12.21
C GLY A 229 1.17 24.14 -13.53
N TRP A 230 1.96 24.92 -14.25
CA TRP A 230 2.55 24.52 -15.54
C TRP A 230 4.02 24.13 -15.41
N GLY A 231 4.39 23.05 -16.09
CA GLY A 231 5.76 22.60 -16.34
C GLY A 231 5.96 22.27 -17.82
N ASP A 232 7.05 21.58 -18.16
CA ASP A 232 7.44 21.20 -19.54
C ASP A 232 7.19 22.30 -20.60
N ARG A 233 7.77 23.49 -20.37
CA ARG A 233 7.62 24.66 -21.27
C ARG A 233 6.15 25.02 -21.57
N GLY A 234 5.25 24.77 -20.61
CA GLY A 234 3.83 25.08 -20.70
C GLY A 234 2.96 23.97 -21.30
N ASN A 235 3.46 22.75 -21.48
CA ASN A 235 2.67 21.62 -22.00
C ASN A 235 2.12 20.72 -20.89
N GLY A 236 2.93 20.44 -19.87
CA GLY A 236 2.54 19.63 -18.72
C GLY A 236 1.78 20.45 -17.68
N PHE A 237 0.63 19.96 -17.26
CA PHE A 237 -0.22 20.61 -16.25
C PHE A 237 -0.31 19.80 -14.96
N GLY A 238 -0.24 20.51 -13.83
CA GLY A 238 -0.46 20.04 -12.47
C GLY A 238 0.55 19.03 -11.93
N LEU A 239 0.25 18.51 -10.74
CA LEU A 239 1.16 17.67 -9.94
C LEU A 239 1.69 16.44 -10.68
N MET A 240 0.85 15.80 -11.50
CA MET A 240 1.21 14.65 -12.33
C MET A 240 1.57 15.01 -13.79
N GLN A 241 1.70 16.29 -14.13
CA GLN A 241 2.10 16.79 -15.46
C GLN A 241 1.32 16.17 -16.64
N VAL A 242 -0.01 16.27 -16.60
CA VAL A 242 -0.86 15.82 -17.72
C VAL A 242 -0.60 16.72 -18.94
N ASP A 243 -0.28 16.12 -20.06
CA ASP A 243 0.08 16.85 -21.29
C ASP A 243 -1.17 17.33 -22.04
N LYS A 244 -1.30 18.66 -22.15
CA LYS A 244 -2.44 19.32 -22.82
C LYS A 244 -2.56 19.01 -24.31
N ARG A 245 -1.48 18.52 -24.95
CA ARG A 245 -1.47 18.18 -26.38
C ARG A 245 -2.26 16.90 -26.66
N TYR A 246 -2.40 16.04 -25.65
CA TYR A 246 -3.02 14.72 -25.77
C TYR A 246 -4.31 14.60 -24.94
N HIS A 247 -4.50 15.46 -23.95
CA HIS A 247 -5.62 15.38 -23.01
C HIS A 247 -6.29 16.73 -22.78
N THR A 248 -7.62 16.70 -22.62
CA THR A 248 -8.37 17.85 -22.08
C THR A 248 -8.15 17.91 -20.56
N LEU A 249 -7.56 18.99 -20.07
CA LEU A 249 -7.20 19.15 -18.66
C LEU A 249 -8.43 19.36 -17.79
N VAL A 250 -8.45 18.76 -16.59
CA VAL A 250 -9.56 18.93 -15.63
C VAL A 250 -9.06 19.30 -14.22
N GLY A 251 -9.86 20.11 -13.52
CA GLY A 251 -9.56 20.53 -12.15
C GLY A 251 -8.48 21.60 -12.03
N ALA A 252 -8.16 21.95 -10.79
CA ALA A 252 -7.00 22.80 -10.50
C ALA A 252 -5.73 21.94 -10.47
N TRP A 253 -4.58 22.57 -10.69
CA TRP A 253 -3.29 21.90 -10.89
C TRP A 253 -2.87 20.95 -9.74
N ASP A 254 -3.37 21.19 -8.52
CA ASP A 254 -3.13 20.37 -7.33
C ASP A 254 -4.40 19.69 -6.76
N SER A 255 -5.49 19.64 -7.53
CA SER A 255 -6.78 19.14 -7.05
C SER A 255 -6.92 17.62 -7.15
N GLU A 256 -7.92 17.08 -6.44
CA GLU A 256 -8.30 15.67 -6.53
C GLU A 256 -8.70 15.26 -7.96
N GLN A 257 -9.40 16.13 -8.70
CA GLN A 257 -9.77 15.88 -10.09
C GLN A 257 -8.53 15.71 -10.98
N HIS A 258 -7.50 16.56 -10.79
CA HIS A 258 -6.25 16.46 -11.53
C HIS A 258 -5.49 15.16 -11.23
N ILE A 259 -5.31 14.84 -9.95
CA ILE A 259 -4.65 13.59 -9.54
C ILE A 259 -5.44 12.36 -10.03
N THR A 260 -6.77 12.44 -10.03
CA THR A 260 -7.65 11.41 -10.58
C THR A 260 -7.40 11.22 -12.07
N GLN A 261 -7.35 12.30 -12.85
CA GLN A 261 -7.07 12.26 -14.28
C GLN A 261 -5.70 11.64 -14.59
N GLY A 262 -4.63 12.13 -13.95
CA GLY A 262 -3.28 11.58 -14.15
C GLY A 262 -3.22 10.09 -13.81
N THR A 263 -3.91 9.67 -12.75
CA THR A 263 -4.02 8.26 -12.38
C THR A 263 -4.78 7.41 -13.41
N GLU A 264 -5.83 7.94 -14.02
CA GLU A 264 -6.57 7.26 -15.09
C GLU A 264 -5.74 7.07 -16.35
N ILE A 265 -4.93 8.07 -16.72
CA ILE A 265 -4.00 7.99 -17.85
C ILE A 265 -2.97 6.87 -17.60
N LEU A 266 -2.38 6.82 -16.39
CA LEU A 266 -1.49 5.73 -16.00
C LEU A 266 -2.16 4.35 -16.10
N ILE A 267 -3.39 4.23 -15.62
CA ILE A 267 -4.16 2.98 -15.71
C ILE A 267 -4.41 2.58 -17.17
N GLY A 268 -4.70 3.55 -18.04
CA GLY A 268 -4.78 3.35 -19.48
C GLY A 268 -3.49 2.75 -20.04
N SER A 269 -2.35 3.38 -19.74
CA SER A 269 -1.03 2.90 -20.14
C SER A 269 -0.74 1.47 -19.65
N ILE A 270 -1.06 1.15 -18.40
CA ILE A 270 -0.86 -0.22 -17.86
C ILE A 270 -1.70 -1.24 -18.63
N LYS A 271 -2.96 -0.92 -18.93
CA LYS A 271 -3.86 -1.81 -19.68
C LYS A 271 -3.37 -2.03 -21.11
N GLU A 272 -2.94 -0.97 -21.79
CA GLU A 272 -2.41 -1.05 -23.15
C GLU A 272 -1.10 -1.84 -23.20
N ILE A 273 -0.21 -1.67 -22.23
CA ILE A 273 1.01 -2.47 -22.11
C ILE A 273 0.69 -3.94 -21.90
N LYS A 274 -0.28 -4.25 -21.02
CA LYS A 274 -0.73 -5.64 -20.80
C LYS A 274 -1.30 -6.26 -22.07
N ALA A 275 -2.05 -5.49 -22.88
CA ALA A 275 -2.57 -5.96 -24.16
C ALA A 275 -1.43 -6.18 -25.19
N LYS A 276 -0.45 -5.30 -25.22
CA LYS A 276 0.70 -5.36 -26.13
C LYS A 276 1.66 -6.51 -25.80
N PHE A 277 1.85 -6.81 -24.51
CA PHE A 277 2.77 -7.83 -24.02
C PHE A 277 2.06 -8.87 -23.14
N PRO A 278 1.18 -9.72 -23.70
CA PRO A 278 0.35 -10.64 -22.91
C PRO A 278 1.14 -11.74 -22.18
N LYS A 279 2.43 -11.93 -22.53
CA LYS A 279 3.34 -12.88 -21.87
C LYS A 279 4.09 -12.28 -20.68
N TRP A 280 4.06 -10.96 -20.50
CA TRP A 280 4.70 -10.32 -19.36
C TRP A 280 3.92 -10.61 -18.08
N THR A 281 4.64 -10.67 -16.96
CA THR A 281 3.98 -10.76 -15.65
C THR A 281 3.20 -9.47 -15.37
N GLN A 282 2.33 -9.52 -14.36
CA GLN A 282 1.58 -8.36 -13.92
C GLN A 282 2.50 -7.22 -13.48
N GLU A 283 3.56 -7.54 -12.72
CA GLU A 283 4.61 -6.62 -12.29
C GLU A 283 5.35 -5.99 -13.47
N GLN A 284 5.69 -6.78 -14.48
CA GLN A 284 6.36 -6.28 -15.69
C GLN A 284 5.45 -5.32 -16.49
N CYS A 285 4.16 -5.67 -16.62
CA CYS A 285 3.17 -4.80 -17.26
C CYS A 285 2.98 -3.49 -16.48
N PHE A 286 3.02 -3.56 -15.15
CA PHE A 286 2.89 -2.39 -14.30
C PHE A 286 4.08 -1.43 -14.50
N LYS A 287 5.31 -1.95 -14.46
CA LYS A 287 6.52 -1.16 -14.75
C LYS A 287 6.47 -0.56 -16.16
N GLY A 288 6.08 -1.35 -17.15
CA GLY A 288 5.91 -0.88 -18.52
C GLY A 288 4.85 0.22 -18.65
N GLY A 289 3.75 0.15 -17.90
CA GLY A 289 2.73 1.19 -17.84
C GLY A 289 3.24 2.51 -17.26
N ILE A 290 4.10 2.43 -16.24
CA ILE A 290 4.79 3.61 -15.69
C ILE A 290 5.74 4.22 -16.73
N SER A 291 6.51 3.40 -17.45
CA SER A 291 7.40 3.88 -18.52
C SER A 291 6.61 4.54 -19.65
N ALA A 292 5.50 3.91 -20.06
CA ALA A 292 4.60 4.41 -21.09
C ALA A 292 3.84 5.69 -20.68
N TYR A 293 3.70 5.98 -19.38
CA TYR A 293 3.17 7.27 -18.93
C TYR A 293 4.01 8.44 -19.43
N ASN A 294 5.33 8.28 -19.49
CA ASN A 294 6.25 9.33 -19.95
C ASN A 294 6.45 9.35 -21.47
N ALA A 295 6.67 8.18 -22.09
CA ALA A 295 7.09 8.11 -23.50
C ALA A 295 6.03 7.45 -24.43
N GLY A 296 4.87 7.11 -23.90
CA GLY A 296 3.80 6.42 -24.63
C GLY A 296 4.07 4.92 -24.83
N VAL A 297 2.99 4.18 -25.09
CA VAL A 297 3.01 2.70 -25.23
C VAL A 297 3.87 2.23 -26.40
N LYS A 298 4.04 3.05 -27.45
CA LYS A 298 4.91 2.71 -28.60
C LYS A 298 6.38 2.64 -28.21
N ASN A 299 6.82 3.43 -27.22
CA ASN A 299 8.23 3.44 -26.79
C ASN A 299 8.64 2.11 -26.13
N VAL A 300 7.74 1.52 -25.34
CA VAL A 300 8.01 0.26 -24.63
C VAL A 300 8.04 -0.89 -25.63
N ARG A 301 9.23 -1.45 -25.91
CA ARG A 301 9.44 -2.54 -26.89
C ARG A 301 9.89 -3.84 -26.25
N THR A 302 10.72 -3.75 -25.21
CA THR A 302 11.23 -4.89 -24.42
C THR A 302 11.21 -4.51 -22.95
N TYR A 303 11.31 -5.50 -22.06
CA TYR A 303 11.24 -5.25 -20.62
C TYR A 303 12.50 -4.54 -20.13
N GLU A 304 13.67 -5.03 -20.57
CA GLU A 304 14.99 -4.60 -20.13
C GLU A 304 15.34 -3.19 -20.60
N HIS A 305 14.76 -2.75 -21.72
CA HIS A 305 15.06 -1.46 -22.36
C HIS A 305 13.84 -0.53 -22.45
N MET A 306 12.79 -0.75 -21.65
CA MET A 306 11.55 0.05 -21.73
C MET A 306 11.78 1.55 -21.53
N ASP A 307 12.74 1.90 -20.68
CA ASP A 307 13.03 3.29 -20.32
C ASP A 307 13.96 3.99 -21.31
N VAL A 308 14.60 3.28 -22.25
CA VAL A 308 15.39 3.93 -23.30
C VAL A 308 14.46 4.79 -24.15
N GLY A 309 14.73 6.09 -24.22
CA GLY A 309 13.88 7.10 -24.87
C GLY A 309 12.89 7.80 -23.93
N THR A 310 12.77 7.35 -22.67
CA THR A 310 12.08 8.15 -21.64
C THR A 310 12.93 9.32 -21.19
N THR A 311 12.32 10.30 -20.53
CA THR A 311 13.06 11.43 -19.94
C THR A 311 14.10 10.88 -18.97
N GLY A 312 15.39 11.11 -19.22
CA GLY A 312 16.47 10.62 -18.35
C GLY A 312 16.88 9.16 -18.57
N ASP A 313 16.24 8.48 -19.52
CA ASP A 313 16.42 7.05 -19.84
C ASP A 313 16.22 6.11 -18.63
N ASP A 314 15.40 6.53 -17.66
CA ASP A 314 15.26 5.88 -16.36
C ASP A 314 13.87 6.02 -15.72
N TYR A 315 12.86 6.49 -16.46
CA TYR A 315 11.64 7.01 -15.86
C TYR A 315 10.93 5.99 -14.97
N ALA A 316 10.64 4.79 -15.47
CA ALA A 316 9.99 3.76 -14.66
C ALA A 316 10.90 3.24 -13.55
N ASN A 317 12.20 3.05 -13.83
CA ASN A 317 13.15 2.62 -12.80
C ASN A 317 13.18 3.58 -11.61
N ASP A 318 13.38 4.88 -11.86
CA ASP A 318 13.38 5.88 -10.79
C ASP A 318 12.02 5.95 -10.07
N VAL A 319 10.91 6.01 -10.80
CA VAL A 319 9.56 6.07 -10.20
C VAL A 319 9.30 4.84 -9.32
N VAL A 320 9.65 3.63 -9.75
CA VAL A 320 9.50 2.42 -8.92
C VAL A 320 10.32 2.53 -7.63
N ALA A 321 11.57 2.98 -7.71
CA ALA A 321 12.42 3.13 -6.52
C ALA A 321 11.88 4.19 -5.55
N ARG A 322 11.36 5.32 -6.06
CA ARG A 322 10.67 6.33 -5.26
C ARG A 322 9.38 5.78 -4.62
N ALA A 323 8.60 5.00 -5.37
CA ALA A 323 7.35 4.42 -4.87
C ALA A 323 7.60 3.41 -3.75
N GLN A 324 8.61 2.55 -3.89
CA GLN A 324 9.03 1.63 -2.83
C GLN A 324 9.41 2.40 -1.55
N TRP A 325 10.07 3.56 -1.69
CA TRP A 325 10.37 4.44 -0.56
C TRP A 325 9.11 5.07 0.04
N TYR A 326 8.23 5.66 -0.76
CA TYR A 326 6.97 6.28 -0.27
C TYR A 326 6.07 5.27 0.43
N LYS A 327 6.05 4.01 -0.02
CA LYS A 327 5.31 2.91 0.65
C LYS A 327 5.79 2.72 2.09
N SER A 328 7.10 2.88 2.35
CA SER A 328 7.67 2.85 3.71
C SER A 328 7.30 4.07 4.56
N LYS A 329 6.75 5.14 3.95
CA LYS A 329 6.34 6.40 4.62
C LYS A 329 4.82 6.54 4.76
N GLY A 330 4.07 5.46 4.56
CA GLY A 330 2.63 5.41 4.77
C GLY A 330 1.81 5.98 3.61
N TYR A 331 2.33 5.91 2.39
CA TYR A 331 1.56 6.10 1.16
C TYR A 331 1.06 4.75 0.63
#